data_AF-A0A7C8MTD2-F1
#
_entry.id   AF-A0A7C8MTD2-F1
#
_cell.length_a   1.000
_cell.length_b   1.000
_cell.length_c   1.000
_cell.angle_alpha   90.00
_cell.angle_beta   90.00
_cell.angle_gamma   90.00
#
_symmetry.space_group_name_H-M   'P 1'
#
loop_
_entity.id
_entity.type
_entity.pdbx_description
1 polymer ?
#
loop_
_entity_poly.entity_id
_entity_poly.type
_entity_poly.pdbx_seq_one_letter_code
_entity_poly.pdbx_strand_id
1 'polypeptide(L)'
;MVRSTWSPSCFRCISYLCLIIPVFGLAQQPGEHFLNARQGPYQARILDTGSTFGQENNGVWQLIDATNDGIPDLAYIKTRSTGTNSVEVHIASSSSGFQTRIFEDGTTFAEENDGTWLLVPSKNGALPDLVFIKTSNTPSGKVEVHIASGASGYRIRTQETPTAFVNENSGFWSLYDYDDDGILDLVYIKTQDTVTNRVEVYVASGASTYSEFILRAATTFPIDNNGFWFLAPYSAPGAADLVYIRDARTSTGQIEVYVHSKLSGYQRRIFQGGSAFAQETNGVWSLIDYNRDGILDLTYIKYLSTGTRTTEVHVAAG
;
A
#
# COMPACT_ATOMS: atom_id res chain seq x y z
N MET A 1 70.56 -3.57 53.29
CA MET A 1 70.29 -4.50 54.40
C MET A 1 69.54 -5.69 53.78
N VAL A 2 70.26 -6.67 53.20
CA VAL A 2 70.62 -7.97 53.82
C VAL A 2 69.35 -8.73 54.20
N ARG A 3 68.98 -9.94 53.71
CA ARG A 3 69.53 -11.04 52.88
C ARG A 3 68.31 -12.01 52.71
N SER A 4 68.17 -13.02 51.85
CA SER A 4 69.10 -13.90 51.14
C SER A 4 68.33 -14.89 50.24
N THR A 5 68.88 -15.17 49.05
CA THR A 5 69.14 -16.47 48.35
C THR A 5 68.01 -17.52 48.23
N TRP A 6 67.81 -18.22 47.10
CA TRP A 6 68.70 -19.25 46.52
C TRP A 6 68.43 -19.53 45.01
N SER A 7 69.48 -19.96 44.31
CA SER A 7 69.53 -20.80 43.08
C SER A 7 70.51 -21.96 43.42
N PRO A 8 70.72 -23.08 42.66
CA PRO A 8 70.56 -23.32 41.21
C PRO A 8 70.23 -24.79 40.78
N SER A 9 70.39 -25.10 39.47
CA SER A 9 70.64 -26.43 38.81
C SER A 9 69.44 -27.38 38.61
N CYS A 10 69.32 -28.27 37.60
CA CYS A 10 70.27 -28.94 36.70
C CYS A 10 69.54 -29.62 35.49
N PHE A 11 70.24 -29.76 34.36
CA PHE A 11 70.24 -30.80 33.30
C PHE A 11 68.99 -31.62 32.87
N ARG A 12 68.71 -31.51 31.56
CA ARG A 12 68.35 -32.54 30.53
C ARG A 12 67.75 -33.89 30.97
N CYS A 13 66.64 -34.27 30.32
CA CYS A 13 66.58 -35.52 29.55
C CYS A 13 65.45 -35.51 28.50
N ILE A 14 65.78 -35.98 27.29
CA ILE A 14 64.85 -36.22 26.17
C ILE A 14 64.36 -37.66 26.30
N SER A 15 63.06 -37.89 26.19
CA SER A 15 62.51 -39.21 25.87
C SER A 15 61.26 -39.05 25.02
N TYR A 16 61.39 -39.48 23.76
CA TYR A 16 60.31 -39.67 22.80
C TYR A 16 59.35 -40.74 23.32
N LEU A 17 58.04 -40.47 23.29
CA LEU A 17 57.03 -41.51 23.14
C LEU A 17 56.10 -41.14 21.98
N CYS A 18 56.13 -42.00 20.98
CA CYS A 18 55.29 -42.01 19.80
C CYS A 18 53.85 -42.39 20.19
N LEU A 19 52.87 -41.57 19.82
CA LEU A 19 51.46 -41.95 19.85
C LEU A 19 50.86 -41.71 18.46
N ILE A 20 50.42 -42.83 17.90
CA ILE A 20 49.82 -43.02 16.58
C ILE A 20 48.42 -42.41 16.60
N ILE A 21 48.14 -41.48 15.69
CA ILE A 21 46.77 -41.00 15.40
C ILE A 21 46.29 -41.74 14.15
N PRO A 22 45.12 -42.40 14.15
CA PRO A 22 44.57 -42.96 12.94
C PRO A 22 43.94 -41.86 12.07
N VAL A 23 44.25 -41.90 10.78
CA VAL A 23 43.58 -41.14 9.72
C VAL A 23 42.44 -42.00 9.17
N PHE A 24 41.21 -41.51 9.18
CA PHE A 24 40.14 -41.94 8.26
C PHE A 24 39.14 -40.80 8.02
N GLY A 25 38.86 -40.54 6.74
CA GLY A 25 37.63 -39.87 6.30
C GLY A 25 37.81 -38.51 5.63
N LEU A 26 38.16 -38.52 4.33
CA LEU A 26 37.83 -37.42 3.40
C LEU A 26 36.30 -37.32 3.31
N ALA A 27 35.71 -36.41 4.06
CA ALA A 27 34.35 -35.95 3.82
C ALA A 27 34.44 -34.68 2.96
N GLN A 28 33.94 -34.77 1.72
CA GLN A 28 33.72 -33.61 0.86
C GLN A 28 32.92 -32.56 1.63
N GLN A 29 33.43 -31.32 1.67
CA GLN A 29 32.66 -30.17 2.13
C GLN A 29 31.37 -30.11 1.30
N PRO A 30 30.17 -30.16 1.90
CA PRO A 30 28.97 -29.73 1.20
C PRO A 30 29.16 -28.24 0.90
N GLY A 31 28.97 -27.90 -0.37
CA GLY A 31 29.28 -26.60 -0.94
C GLY A 31 28.76 -25.45 -0.10
N GLU A 32 29.52 -24.35 -0.12
CA GLU A 32 29.03 -23.05 0.30
C GLU A 32 27.74 -22.77 -0.46
N HIS A 33 26.61 -22.97 0.21
CA HIS A 33 25.37 -22.34 -0.17
C HIS A 33 25.64 -20.85 -0.11
N PHE A 34 25.78 -20.23 -1.28
CA PHE A 34 25.70 -18.79 -1.44
C PHE A 34 24.48 -18.33 -0.63
N LEU A 35 24.75 -17.70 0.51
CA LEU A 35 23.74 -16.95 1.23
C LEU A 35 23.37 -15.81 0.28
N ASN A 36 22.34 -16.02 -0.54
CA ASN A 36 21.70 -14.93 -1.25
C ASN A 36 21.39 -13.88 -0.17
N ALA A 37 22.05 -12.72 -0.29
CA ALA A 37 21.72 -11.58 0.55
C ALA A 37 20.21 -11.42 0.48
N ARG A 38 19.53 -11.56 1.63
CA ARG A 38 18.08 -11.39 1.73
C ARG A 38 17.80 -10.01 1.12
N GLN A 39 17.16 -9.99 -0.04
CA GLN A 39 16.87 -8.72 -0.70
C GLN A 39 15.99 -7.90 0.25
N GLY A 40 16.20 -6.58 0.31
CA GLY A 40 15.35 -5.70 1.12
C GLY A 40 13.89 -5.70 0.63
N PRO A 41 12.97 -5.06 1.37
CA PRO A 41 11.58 -4.89 0.95
C PRO A 41 11.46 -4.38 -0.48
N TYR A 42 10.47 -4.88 -1.21
CA TYR A 42 10.08 -4.50 -2.57
C TYR A 42 11.09 -4.82 -3.66
N GLN A 43 12.07 -5.67 -3.39
CA GLN A 43 13.12 -6.04 -4.36
C GLN A 43 12.83 -7.35 -5.11
N ALA A 44 11.96 -8.21 -4.59
CA ALA A 44 11.59 -9.47 -5.21
C ALA A 44 10.22 -9.37 -5.89
N ARG A 45 10.18 -9.44 -7.23
CA ARG A 45 8.92 -9.48 -7.99
C ARG A 45 8.25 -10.83 -7.83
N ILE A 46 7.01 -10.84 -7.36
CA ILE A 46 6.23 -12.06 -7.10
C ILE A 46 5.02 -12.21 -8.04
N LEU A 47 4.67 -11.15 -8.78
CA LEU A 47 3.63 -11.17 -9.81
C LEU A 47 3.96 -10.19 -10.94
N ASP A 48 3.67 -10.63 -12.17
CA ASP A 48 3.61 -9.86 -13.39
C ASP A 48 2.62 -10.57 -14.33
N THR A 49 1.44 -10.00 -14.53
CA THR A 49 0.41 -10.61 -15.38
C THR A 49 -0.47 -9.55 -16.03
N GLY A 50 -0.88 -9.80 -17.28
CA GLY A 50 -1.99 -9.08 -17.89
C GLY A 50 -3.33 -9.51 -17.28
N SER A 51 -4.36 -8.69 -17.50
CA SER A 51 -5.74 -8.97 -17.12
C SER A 51 -6.66 -9.08 -18.33
N THR A 52 -7.93 -9.33 -18.10
CA THR A 52 -9.00 -9.30 -19.10
C THR A 52 -9.47 -7.87 -19.46
N PHE A 53 -8.83 -6.83 -18.92
CA PHE A 53 -9.15 -5.44 -19.25
C PHE A 53 -8.27 -4.90 -20.38
N GLY A 54 -8.86 -4.13 -21.29
CA GLY A 54 -8.07 -3.29 -22.20
C GLY A 54 -7.32 -2.19 -21.44
N GLN A 55 -6.37 -1.54 -22.12
CA GLN A 55 -5.76 -0.32 -21.59
C GLN A 55 -6.79 0.82 -21.54
N GLU A 56 -7.20 1.23 -20.35
CA GLU A 56 -8.24 2.24 -20.13
C GLU A 56 -7.81 3.25 -19.06
N ASN A 57 -8.07 4.54 -19.29
CA ASN A 57 -7.69 5.64 -18.40
C ASN A 57 -8.88 6.56 -18.05
N ASN A 58 -10.10 6.11 -18.29
CA ASN A 58 -11.35 6.82 -18.09
C ASN A 58 -12.07 6.46 -16.78
N GLY A 59 -11.28 6.08 -15.77
CA GLY A 59 -11.78 5.63 -14.49
C GLY A 59 -10.65 5.52 -13.46
N VAL A 60 -10.95 4.84 -12.35
CA VAL A 60 -10.03 4.58 -11.24
C VAL A 60 -9.75 3.09 -11.16
N TRP A 61 -8.47 2.74 -11.02
CA TRP A 61 -8.00 1.37 -10.83
C TRP A 61 -7.69 1.13 -9.36
N GLN A 62 -8.03 -0.05 -8.85
CA GLN A 62 -7.77 -0.42 -7.46
C GLN A 62 -7.62 -1.95 -7.35
N LEU A 63 -6.76 -2.39 -6.44
CA LEU A 63 -6.75 -3.76 -5.94
C LEU A 63 -7.55 -3.79 -4.62
N ILE A 64 -8.51 -4.70 -4.49
CA ILE A 64 -9.34 -4.85 -3.29
C ILE A 64 -9.81 -6.29 -3.15
N ASP A 65 -9.86 -6.81 -1.93
CA ASP A 65 -10.46 -8.12 -1.67
C ASP A 65 -11.98 -8.03 -1.85
N ALA A 66 -12.44 -8.34 -3.06
CA ALA A 66 -13.84 -8.24 -3.45
C ALA A 66 -14.62 -9.55 -3.25
N THR A 67 -13.91 -10.64 -2.96
CA THR A 67 -14.50 -11.96 -2.70
C THR A 67 -14.36 -12.40 -1.24
N ASN A 68 -13.71 -11.59 -0.41
CA ASN A 68 -13.44 -11.84 1.00
C ASN A 68 -12.63 -13.14 1.21
N ASP A 69 -11.72 -13.44 0.29
CA ASP A 69 -10.83 -14.60 0.33
C ASP A 69 -9.40 -14.25 0.82
N GLY A 70 -9.19 -12.96 1.15
CA GLY A 70 -7.93 -12.38 1.59
C GLY A 70 -6.95 -12.06 0.46
N ILE A 71 -7.29 -12.32 -0.80
CA ILE A 71 -6.42 -12.00 -1.95
C ILE A 71 -7.10 -10.88 -2.77
N PRO A 72 -6.43 -9.74 -2.97
CA PRO A 72 -7.06 -8.63 -3.67
C PRO A 72 -7.35 -8.94 -5.14
N ASP A 73 -8.59 -8.70 -5.55
CA ASP A 73 -9.07 -8.73 -6.93
C ASP A 73 -8.79 -7.40 -7.65
N LEU A 74 -8.77 -7.42 -8.99
CA LEU A 74 -8.55 -6.22 -9.80
C LEU A 74 -9.89 -5.53 -10.08
N ALA A 75 -10.05 -4.32 -9.56
CA ALA A 75 -11.23 -3.50 -9.78
C ALA A 75 -10.95 -2.30 -10.67
N TYR A 76 -11.95 -1.94 -11.48
CA TYR A 76 -11.99 -0.73 -12.28
C TYR A 76 -13.33 -0.03 -12.09
N ILE A 77 -13.27 1.22 -11.65
CA ILE A 77 -14.44 2.11 -11.55
C ILE A 77 -14.39 3.02 -12.76
N LYS A 78 -15.18 2.73 -13.78
CA LYS A 78 -15.23 3.52 -15.01
C LYS A 78 -16.16 4.70 -14.82
N THR A 79 -15.63 5.92 -14.91
CA THR A 79 -16.36 7.14 -14.48
C THR A 79 -16.81 8.02 -15.62
N ARG A 80 -16.28 7.81 -16.82
CA ARG A 80 -16.67 8.55 -18.03
C ARG A 80 -16.63 7.67 -19.27
N SER A 81 -17.45 7.97 -20.26
CA SER A 81 -17.53 7.18 -21.51
C SER A 81 -17.86 5.71 -21.23
N THR A 82 -18.87 5.49 -20.39
CA THR A 82 -19.32 4.17 -19.97
C THR A 82 -20.35 3.60 -20.96
N GLY A 83 -20.60 2.29 -20.90
CA GLY A 83 -21.61 1.64 -21.75
C GLY A 83 -23.04 1.87 -21.27
N THR A 84 -23.21 2.18 -19.99
CA THR A 84 -24.50 2.31 -19.30
C THR A 84 -24.97 3.76 -19.12
N ASN A 85 -24.14 4.76 -19.47
CA ASN A 85 -24.34 6.18 -19.13
C ASN A 85 -24.43 6.45 -17.61
N SER A 86 -23.86 5.54 -16.82
CA SER A 86 -23.70 5.62 -15.37
C SER A 86 -22.26 5.22 -15.03
N VAL A 87 -21.76 5.55 -13.84
CA VAL A 87 -20.48 4.98 -13.37
C VAL A 87 -20.62 3.46 -13.35
N GLU A 88 -19.64 2.74 -13.88
CA GLU A 88 -19.61 1.28 -13.92
C GLU A 88 -18.56 0.75 -12.96
N VAL A 89 -18.87 -0.35 -12.27
CA VAL A 89 -17.89 -1.11 -11.51
C VAL A 89 -17.62 -2.41 -12.24
N HIS A 90 -16.35 -2.73 -12.41
CA HIS A 90 -15.87 -3.98 -12.98
C HIS A 90 -14.87 -4.62 -12.03
N ILE A 91 -14.99 -5.94 -11.81
CA ILE A 91 -14.10 -6.69 -10.92
C ILE A 91 -13.66 -7.97 -11.61
N ALA A 92 -12.35 -8.21 -11.70
CA ALA A 92 -11.76 -9.44 -12.21
C ALA A 92 -11.07 -10.23 -11.10
N SER A 93 -11.32 -11.54 -11.06
CA SER A 93 -10.87 -12.37 -9.94
C SER A 93 -9.37 -12.67 -9.97
N SER A 94 -8.71 -12.47 -8.85
CA SER A 94 -7.30 -12.83 -8.60
C SER A 94 -7.05 -14.33 -8.79
N SER A 95 -7.98 -15.19 -8.34
CA SER A 95 -7.91 -16.65 -8.48
C SER A 95 -7.81 -17.13 -9.94
N SER A 96 -8.29 -16.32 -10.88
CA SER A 96 -8.22 -16.57 -12.33
C SER A 96 -7.02 -15.93 -13.01
N GLY A 97 -6.10 -15.29 -12.26
CA GLY A 97 -5.08 -14.42 -12.82
C GLY A 97 -5.68 -13.18 -13.51
N PHE A 98 -6.78 -12.65 -12.94
CA PHE A 98 -7.55 -11.52 -13.47
C PHE A 98 -8.15 -11.73 -14.87
N GLN A 99 -8.39 -12.98 -15.26
CA GLN A 99 -8.95 -13.32 -16.58
C GLN A 99 -10.47 -13.44 -16.59
N THR A 100 -11.09 -13.68 -15.43
CA THR A 100 -12.54 -13.81 -15.28
C THR A 100 -13.14 -12.59 -14.60
N ARG A 101 -14.10 -11.91 -15.25
CA ARG A 101 -14.92 -10.87 -14.62
C ARG A 101 -15.96 -11.51 -13.70
N ILE A 102 -15.92 -11.14 -12.43
CA ILE A 102 -16.88 -11.58 -11.40
C ILE A 102 -17.98 -10.55 -11.12
N PHE A 103 -17.76 -9.30 -11.55
CA PHE A 103 -18.80 -8.27 -11.58
C PHE A 103 -18.53 -7.28 -12.73
N GLU A 104 -19.59 -6.82 -13.39
CA GLU A 104 -19.57 -5.78 -14.41
C GLU A 104 -20.99 -5.22 -14.61
N ASP A 105 -21.24 -4.02 -14.09
CA ASP A 105 -22.54 -3.35 -14.28
C ASP A 105 -22.47 -1.84 -13.97
N GLY A 106 -23.48 -1.12 -14.45
CA GLY A 106 -23.73 0.28 -14.10
C GLY A 106 -24.28 0.44 -12.68
N THR A 107 -24.02 1.61 -12.10
CA THR A 107 -24.36 1.94 -10.71
C THR A 107 -25.50 2.97 -10.65
N THR A 108 -25.90 3.35 -9.44
CA THR A 108 -26.83 4.46 -9.19
C THR A 108 -26.25 5.86 -9.46
N PHE A 109 -24.97 5.98 -9.83
CA PHE A 109 -24.32 7.26 -10.08
C PHE A 109 -24.28 7.59 -11.56
N ALA A 110 -24.61 8.84 -11.91
CA ALA A 110 -24.29 9.35 -13.24
C ALA A 110 -22.77 9.44 -13.41
N GLU A 111 -22.30 9.52 -14.66
CA GLU A 111 -20.88 9.80 -14.93
C GLU A 111 -20.46 11.13 -14.27
N GLU A 112 -19.56 11.08 -13.30
CA GLU A 112 -19.10 12.23 -12.51
C GLU A 112 -17.58 12.16 -12.26
N ASN A 113 -16.91 13.32 -12.32
CA ASN A 113 -15.45 13.44 -12.23
C ASN A 113 -14.95 14.58 -11.33
N ASP A 114 -15.81 15.14 -10.48
CA ASP A 114 -15.54 16.25 -9.56
C ASP A 114 -15.21 15.80 -8.12
N GLY A 115 -14.68 14.58 -8.00
CA GLY A 115 -14.33 13.94 -6.73
C GLY A 115 -13.45 12.71 -6.90
N THR A 116 -13.32 11.95 -5.81
CA THR A 116 -12.54 10.70 -5.75
C THR A 116 -13.47 9.51 -5.68
N TRP A 117 -13.21 8.52 -6.54
CA TRP A 117 -13.91 7.24 -6.55
C TRP A 117 -13.01 6.16 -5.95
N LEU A 118 -13.59 5.30 -5.12
CA LEU A 118 -12.90 4.15 -4.53
C LEU A 118 -13.90 3.06 -4.15
N LEU A 119 -13.41 1.83 -4.06
CA LEU A 119 -14.10 0.73 -3.41
C LEU A 119 -13.56 0.56 -1.99
N VAL A 120 -14.44 0.19 -1.06
CA VAL A 120 -14.09 -0.10 0.33
C VAL A 120 -14.68 -1.45 0.75
N PRO A 121 -14.13 -2.12 1.78
CA PRO A 121 -14.69 -3.36 2.29
C PRO A 121 -16.20 -3.24 2.52
N SER A 122 -16.94 -4.29 2.14
CA SER A 122 -18.39 -4.27 2.21
C SER A 122 -18.88 -4.11 3.64
N LYS A 123 -19.88 -3.24 3.85
CA LYS A 123 -20.53 -3.14 5.16
C LYS A 123 -21.35 -4.39 5.52
N ASN A 124 -21.97 -5.02 4.52
CA ASN A 124 -22.96 -6.07 4.75
C ASN A 124 -23.17 -7.06 3.57
N GLY A 125 -22.23 -7.16 2.64
CA GLY A 125 -22.37 -8.02 1.45
C GLY A 125 -21.06 -8.66 0.98
N ALA A 126 -21.16 -9.40 -0.13
CA ALA A 126 -20.01 -10.04 -0.76
C ALA A 126 -19.16 -9.03 -1.54
N LEU A 127 -19.81 -8.13 -2.29
CA LEU A 127 -19.12 -7.10 -3.07
C LEU A 127 -18.76 -5.90 -2.20
N PRO A 128 -17.60 -5.25 -2.47
CA PRO A 128 -17.21 -4.02 -1.78
C PRO A 128 -18.23 -2.90 -2.02
N ASP A 129 -18.29 -1.91 -1.13
CA ASP A 129 -19.15 -0.75 -1.32
C ASP A 129 -18.45 0.29 -2.22
N LEU A 130 -19.22 0.95 -3.08
CA LEU A 130 -18.72 2.02 -3.96
C LEU A 130 -18.86 3.36 -3.28
N VAL A 131 -17.74 4.06 -3.15
CA VAL A 131 -17.68 5.37 -2.50
C VAL A 131 -17.34 6.44 -3.52
N PHE A 132 -18.09 7.54 -3.45
CA PHE A 132 -17.75 8.78 -4.12
C PHE A 132 -17.55 9.89 -3.08
N ILE A 133 -16.33 10.38 -2.98
CA ILE A 133 -15.98 11.56 -2.18
C ILE A 133 -16.04 12.76 -3.12
N LYS A 134 -17.17 13.45 -3.16
CA LYS A 134 -17.39 14.60 -4.04
C LYS A 134 -16.71 15.83 -3.45
N THR A 135 -15.71 16.36 -4.15
CA THR A 135 -14.79 17.37 -3.59
C THR A 135 -15.05 18.79 -4.06
N SER A 136 -15.82 18.96 -5.12
CA SER A 136 -16.16 20.25 -5.73
C SER A 136 -17.55 20.18 -6.36
N ASN A 137 -18.12 21.34 -6.70
CA ASN A 137 -19.47 21.48 -7.27
C ASN A 137 -20.58 20.81 -6.43
N THR A 138 -20.37 20.72 -5.12
CA THR A 138 -21.33 20.13 -4.18
C THR A 138 -22.42 21.15 -3.84
N PRO A 139 -23.71 20.76 -3.83
CA PRO A 139 -24.80 21.65 -3.43
C PRO A 139 -24.64 22.23 -2.01
N SER A 140 -24.00 21.50 -1.10
CA SER A 140 -23.76 21.94 0.28
C SER A 140 -22.61 22.96 0.45
N GLY A 141 -21.77 23.13 -0.58
CA GLY A 141 -20.49 23.85 -0.47
C GLY A 141 -19.44 23.15 0.43
N LYS A 142 -19.68 21.89 0.79
CA LYS A 142 -18.82 21.03 1.62
C LYS A 142 -18.49 19.77 0.84
N VAL A 143 -17.36 19.13 1.13
CA VAL A 143 -17.10 17.79 0.60
C VAL A 143 -18.25 16.88 1.03
N GLU A 144 -18.77 16.08 0.11
CA GLU A 144 -19.87 15.14 0.34
C GLU A 144 -19.36 13.70 0.16
N VAL A 145 -19.74 12.80 1.07
CA VAL A 145 -19.47 11.36 0.93
C VAL A 145 -20.76 10.67 0.53
N HIS A 146 -20.72 9.98 -0.61
CA HIS A 146 -21.80 9.12 -1.10
C HIS A 146 -21.34 7.67 -1.13
N ILE A 147 -22.16 6.75 -0.65
CA ILE A 147 -21.87 5.31 -0.64
C ILE A 147 -23.03 4.56 -1.30
N ALA A 148 -22.73 3.74 -2.30
CA ALA A 148 -23.66 2.76 -2.85
C ALA A 148 -23.27 1.35 -2.43
N SER A 149 -24.26 0.58 -1.98
CA SER A 149 -24.03 -0.75 -1.41
C SER A 149 -23.65 -1.78 -2.46
N GLY A 150 -22.52 -2.45 -2.29
CA GLY A 150 -22.11 -3.61 -3.08
C GLY A 150 -23.09 -4.78 -2.96
N ALA A 151 -23.69 -4.98 -1.77
CA ALA A 151 -24.74 -6.00 -1.56
C ALA A 151 -25.96 -5.80 -2.45
N SER A 152 -26.23 -4.56 -2.87
CA SER A 152 -27.32 -4.21 -3.79
C SER A 152 -26.92 -4.22 -5.27
N GLY A 153 -25.67 -4.59 -5.59
CA GLY A 153 -25.09 -4.37 -6.93
C GLY A 153 -24.99 -2.88 -7.26
N TYR A 154 -24.68 -2.06 -6.26
CA TYR A 154 -24.55 -0.60 -6.35
C TYR A 154 -25.82 0.15 -6.78
N ARG A 155 -27.01 -0.44 -6.55
CA ARG A 155 -28.31 0.15 -6.92
C ARG A 155 -28.96 0.95 -5.78
N ILE A 156 -28.49 0.80 -4.55
CA ILE A 156 -28.99 1.50 -3.37
C ILE A 156 -27.89 2.39 -2.80
N ARG A 157 -28.14 3.70 -2.71
CA ARG A 157 -27.30 4.63 -1.94
C ARG A 157 -27.61 4.49 -0.45
N THR A 158 -26.61 4.12 0.34
CA THR A 158 -26.72 3.89 1.78
C THR A 158 -26.25 5.07 2.62
N GLN A 159 -25.50 5.99 2.02
CA GLN A 159 -25.06 7.22 2.67
C GLN A 159 -24.89 8.32 1.62
N GLU A 160 -25.34 9.54 1.95
CA GLU A 160 -25.15 10.76 1.18
C GLU A 160 -25.13 11.92 2.17
N THR A 161 -23.94 12.39 2.57
CA THR A 161 -23.83 13.40 3.62
C THR A 161 -22.75 14.43 3.31
N PRO A 162 -23.00 15.73 3.56
CA PRO A 162 -21.93 16.71 3.65
C PRO A 162 -21.04 16.40 4.87
N THR A 163 -19.80 16.83 4.79
CA THR A 163 -18.78 16.59 5.82
C THR A 163 -18.30 17.89 6.44
N ALA A 164 -17.42 17.79 7.43
CA ALA A 164 -16.81 18.94 8.09
C ALA A 164 -15.85 19.73 7.18
N PHE A 165 -15.48 19.19 6.01
CA PHE A 165 -14.55 19.80 5.06
C PHE A 165 -15.27 20.75 4.09
N VAL A 166 -14.68 21.92 3.84
CA VAL A 166 -15.02 22.73 2.67
C VAL A 166 -14.54 22.03 1.39
N ASN A 167 -15.15 22.33 0.25
CA ASN A 167 -14.66 21.84 -1.05
C ASN A 167 -13.16 22.14 -1.22
N GLU A 168 -12.40 21.10 -1.58
CA GLU A 168 -10.94 21.11 -1.58
C GLU A 168 -10.41 19.91 -2.39
N ASN A 169 -9.45 20.16 -3.27
CA ASN A 169 -8.86 19.18 -4.19
C ASN A 169 -7.31 19.20 -4.20
N SER A 170 -6.68 19.87 -3.23
CA SER A 170 -5.22 20.03 -3.10
C SER A 170 -4.50 18.81 -2.50
N GLY A 171 -5.03 17.59 -2.69
CA GLY A 171 -4.49 16.39 -2.06
C GLY A 171 -5.29 15.11 -2.35
N PHE A 172 -5.14 14.12 -1.47
CA PHE A 172 -5.67 12.76 -1.64
C PHE A 172 -6.78 12.49 -0.64
N TRP A 173 -7.90 11.97 -1.16
CA TRP A 173 -9.07 11.58 -0.38
C TRP A 173 -9.20 10.07 -0.32
N SER A 174 -9.53 9.53 0.84
CA SER A 174 -9.79 8.10 1.02
C SER A 174 -10.69 7.88 2.24
N LEU A 175 -11.12 6.63 2.42
CA LEU A 175 -11.75 6.18 3.65
C LEU A 175 -10.83 5.15 4.34
N TYR A 176 -10.69 5.26 5.66
CA TYR A 176 -9.85 4.37 6.46
C TYR A 176 -10.39 4.31 7.89
N ASP A 177 -10.42 3.13 8.52
CA ASP A 177 -10.76 3.01 9.94
C ASP A 177 -9.58 3.53 10.78
N TYR A 178 -9.62 4.83 11.10
CA TYR A 178 -8.49 5.53 11.67
C TYR A 178 -8.38 5.27 13.16
N ASP A 179 -9.48 5.16 13.89
CA ASP A 179 -9.48 4.96 15.34
C ASP A 179 -9.86 3.54 15.79
N ASP A 180 -9.94 2.58 14.87
CA ASP A 180 -10.18 1.14 15.10
C ASP A 180 -11.56 0.89 15.75
N ASP A 181 -12.55 1.72 15.37
CA ASP A 181 -13.94 1.61 15.85
C ASP A 181 -14.82 0.75 14.93
N GLY A 182 -14.27 0.26 13.82
CA GLY A 182 -14.97 -0.55 12.82
C GLY A 182 -15.78 0.28 11.83
N ILE A 183 -15.70 1.61 11.87
CA ILE A 183 -16.37 2.54 10.97
C ILE A 183 -15.31 3.31 10.21
N LEU A 184 -15.43 3.33 8.88
CA LEU A 184 -14.47 4.06 8.05
C LEU A 184 -14.58 5.57 8.27
N ASP A 185 -13.46 6.22 8.53
CA ASP A 185 -13.32 7.66 8.65
C ASP A 185 -12.93 8.31 7.33
N LEU A 186 -13.31 9.57 7.14
CA LEU A 186 -12.90 10.34 5.96
C LEU A 186 -11.50 10.90 6.17
N VAL A 187 -10.56 10.43 5.37
CA VAL A 187 -9.15 10.83 5.40
C VAL A 187 -8.86 11.79 4.26
N TYR A 188 -8.22 12.91 4.60
CA TYR A 188 -7.67 13.86 3.63
C TYR A 188 -6.19 14.10 3.90
N ILE A 189 -5.35 13.73 2.93
CA ILE A 189 -3.92 14.01 2.94
C ILE A 189 -3.67 15.20 2.01
N LYS A 190 -3.51 16.38 2.60
CA LYS A 190 -3.30 17.64 1.87
C LYS A 190 -1.82 17.77 1.51
N THR A 191 -1.52 17.87 0.22
CA THR A 191 -0.16 17.91 -0.33
C THR A 191 0.15 19.21 -1.06
N GLN A 192 -0.84 20.07 -1.26
CA GLN A 192 -0.70 21.40 -1.86
C GLN A 192 -1.43 22.43 -1.01
N ASP A 193 -1.06 23.72 -1.13
CA ASP A 193 -1.72 24.83 -0.44
C ASP A 193 -1.86 24.62 1.08
N THR A 194 -0.85 23.96 1.68
CA THR A 194 -0.81 23.68 3.12
C THR A 194 -0.29 24.89 3.88
N VAL A 195 -0.84 25.13 5.08
CA VAL A 195 -0.43 26.26 5.91
C VAL A 195 0.94 26.04 6.54
N THR A 196 1.32 24.78 6.73
CA THR A 196 2.59 24.39 7.35
C THR A 196 3.76 24.23 6.37
N ASN A 197 3.54 24.35 5.06
CA ASN A 197 4.52 24.00 4.02
C ASN A 197 5.04 22.56 4.14
N ARG A 198 4.22 21.68 4.71
CA ARG A 198 4.42 20.24 4.85
C ARG A 198 3.14 19.54 4.45
N VAL A 199 3.22 18.23 4.19
CA VAL A 199 2.00 17.42 4.03
C VAL A 199 1.22 17.44 5.35
N GLU A 200 -0.09 17.61 5.27
CA GLU A 200 -1.01 17.65 6.41
C GLU A 200 -2.03 16.50 6.29
N VAL A 201 -2.31 15.81 7.40
CA VAL A 201 -3.31 14.76 7.47
C VAL A 201 -4.49 15.24 8.32
N TYR A 202 -5.68 15.13 7.75
CA TYR A 202 -6.94 15.44 8.40
C TYR A 202 -7.81 14.19 8.39
N VAL A 203 -8.50 13.92 9.50
CA VAL A 203 -9.43 12.80 9.60
C VAL A 203 -10.73 13.28 10.24
N ALA A 204 -11.86 13.03 9.58
CA ALA A 204 -13.20 13.27 10.11
C ALA A 204 -13.89 11.94 10.43
N SER A 205 -14.45 11.82 11.63
CA SER A 205 -14.95 10.56 12.18
C SER A 205 -16.15 10.03 11.42
N GLY A 206 -16.08 8.77 10.99
CA GLY A 206 -17.19 8.03 10.40
C GLY A 206 -18.35 7.84 11.37
N ALA A 207 -18.08 7.58 12.65
CA ALA A 207 -19.09 7.51 13.71
C ALA A 207 -19.89 8.82 13.87
N SER A 208 -19.25 9.96 13.64
CA SER A 208 -19.91 11.28 13.61
C SER A 208 -20.61 11.60 12.28
N THR A 209 -20.67 10.66 11.33
CA THR A 209 -21.06 10.90 9.93
C THR A 209 -20.22 11.99 9.26
N TYR A 210 -18.91 11.96 9.52
CA TYR A 210 -17.89 12.89 9.00
C TYR A 210 -18.09 14.36 9.41
N SER A 211 -18.85 14.61 10.48
CA SER A 211 -19.14 15.98 10.97
C SER A 211 -18.13 16.50 11.99
N GLU A 212 -17.35 15.62 12.61
CA GLU A 212 -16.32 15.98 13.60
C GLU A 212 -14.93 15.53 13.15
N PHE A 213 -13.93 16.39 13.36
CA PHE A 213 -12.53 16.05 13.11
C PHE A 213 -11.94 15.31 14.31
N ILE A 214 -11.36 14.13 14.08
CA ILE A 214 -10.60 13.38 15.08
C ILE A 214 -9.09 13.56 14.92
N LEU A 215 -8.64 14.07 13.77
CA LEU A 215 -7.24 14.42 13.55
C LEU A 215 -7.07 15.67 12.69
N ARG A 216 -6.10 16.50 13.08
CA ARG A 216 -5.48 17.53 12.25
C ARG A 216 -3.99 17.57 12.58
N ALA A 217 -3.14 17.06 11.70
CA ALA A 217 -1.71 16.91 11.97
C ALA A 217 -0.86 17.34 10.78
N ALA A 218 0.09 18.24 11.02
CA ALA A 218 1.17 18.48 10.08
C ALA A 218 2.23 17.38 10.23
N THR A 219 2.78 16.91 9.13
CA THR A 219 3.78 15.83 9.11
C THR A 219 5.19 16.39 8.95
N THR A 220 6.21 15.53 9.08
CA THR A 220 7.57 15.90 8.69
C THR A 220 7.83 15.79 7.18
N PHE A 221 6.88 15.29 6.38
CA PHE A 221 7.06 15.16 4.94
C PHE A 221 7.02 16.54 4.25
N PRO A 222 8.00 16.84 3.38
CA PRO A 222 7.89 17.97 2.48
C PRO A 222 6.71 17.76 1.52
N ILE A 223 6.16 18.87 1.03
CA ILE A 223 5.18 18.84 -0.07
C ILE A 223 5.77 18.09 -1.27
N ASP A 224 5.05 17.07 -1.75
CA ASP A 224 5.38 16.35 -2.97
C ASP A 224 4.11 15.77 -3.61
N ASN A 225 4.01 15.91 -4.94
CA ASN A 225 2.88 15.46 -5.75
C ASN A 225 3.32 14.49 -6.87
N ASN A 226 4.54 13.97 -6.80
CA ASN A 226 5.08 13.03 -7.78
C ASN A 226 4.81 11.59 -7.35
N GLY A 227 3.57 11.27 -6.96
CA GLY A 227 3.23 9.95 -6.46
C GLY A 227 1.90 9.84 -5.74
N PHE A 228 1.76 8.79 -4.93
CA PHE A 228 0.52 8.36 -4.28
C PHE A 228 0.64 8.45 -2.77
N TRP A 229 -0.40 9.00 -2.13
CA TRP A 229 -0.49 9.15 -0.67
C TRP A 229 -1.73 8.45 -0.13
N PHE A 230 -1.56 7.68 0.94
CA PHE A 230 -2.66 6.98 1.63
C PHE A 230 -2.23 6.54 3.04
N LEU A 231 -3.18 6.05 3.83
CA LEU A 231 -2.90 5.39 5.11
C LEU A 231 -2.90 3.88 4.93
N ALA A 232 -2.04 3.18 5.67
CA ALA A 232 -1.97 1.72 5.64
C ALA A 232 -1.49 1.12 6.98
N PRO A 233 -1.80 -0.17 7.25
CA PRO A 233 -1.40 -0.86 8.47
C PRO A 233 0.05 -1.38 8.37
N TYR A 234 1.00 -0.47 8.14
CA TYR A 234 2.39 -0.83 7.84
C TYR A 234 3.15 -1.34 9.07
N SER A 235 3.05 -0.65 10.21
CA SER A 235 3.81 -1.00 11.41
C SER A 235 3.14 -2.08 12.27
N ALA A 236 1.83 -2.24 12.16
CA ALA A 236 1.03 -3.24 12.85
C ALA A 236 -0.37 -3.36 12.20
N PRO A 237 -1.09 -4.49 12.38
CA PRO A 237 -2.51 -4.57 12.02
C PRO A 237 -3.31 -3.40 12.61
N GLY A 238 -4.17 -2.77 11.80
CA GLY A 238 -4.97 -1.61 12.20
C GLY A 238 -4.19 -0.29 12.37
N ALA A 239 -2.86 -0.27 12.18
CA ALA A 239 -2.13 1.00 12.15
C ALA A 239 -2.63 1.87 10.98
N ALA A 240 -2.52 3.19 11.09
CA ALA A 240 -2.89 4.13 10.03
C ALA A 240 -1.67 4.99 9.67
N ASP A 241 -0.56 4.31 9.36
CA ASP A 241 0.71 4.93 9.04
C ASP A 241 0.62 5.64 7.68
N LEU A 242 1.24 6.81 7.58
CA LEU A 242 1.20 7.61 6.36
C LEU A 242 2.21 7.05 5.36
N VAL A 243 1.70 6.54 4.24
CA VAL A 243 2.48 5.98 3.14
C VAL A 243 2.57 7.01 2.02
N TYR A 244 3.78 7.13 1.46
CA TYR A 244 4.04 7.83 0.21
C TYR A 244 4.79 6.92 -0.74
N ILE A 245 4.23 6.69 -1.92
CA ILE A 245 4.90 6.03 -3.04
C ILE A 245 5.23 7.09 -4.08
N ARG A 246 6.52 7.43 -4.21
CA ARG A 246 7.00 8.35 -5.24
C ARG A 246 7.26 7.57 -6.53
N ASP A 247 6.54 7.92 -7.58
CA ASP A 247 6.59 7.27 -8.89
C ASP A 247 7.21 8.15 -9.99
N ALA A 248 7.42 9.44 -9.71
CA ALA A 248 8.04 10.39 -10.61
C ALA A 248 9.12 11.23 -9.91
N ARG A 249 10.10 11.68 -10.68
CA ARG A 249 11.23 12.50 -10.18
C ARG A 249 11.91 11.85 -8.97
N THR A 250 12.07 10.53 -9.01
CA THR A 250 12.70 9.77 -7.93
C THR A 250 14.21 10.03 -7.96
N SER A 251 14.84 9.95 -6.79
CA SER A 251 16.28 10.18 -6.65
C SER A 251 17.10 8.96 -7.08
N THR A 252 16.50 7.78 -7.02
CA THR A 252 17.13 6.50 -7.35
C THR A 252 16.89 6.04 -8.79
N GLY A 253 15.96 6.67 -9.51
CA GLY A 253 15.44 6.15 -10.79
C GLY A 253 14.54 4.92 -10.65
N GLN A 254 14.26 4.50 -9.41
CA GLN A 254 13.31 3.45 -9.05
C GLN A 254 12.10 4.06 -8.36
N ILE A 255 11.01 3.31 -8.23
CA ILE A 255 9.89 3.68 -7.36
C ILE A 255 10.38 3.69 -5.91
N GLU A 256 10.07 4.74 -5.17
CA GLU A 256 10.50 4.93 -3.78
C GLU A 256 9.30 4.88 -2.83
N VAL A 257 9.39 4.10 -1.76
CA VAL A 257 8.35 4.00 -0.73
C VAL A 257 8.87 4.63 0.55
N TYR A 258 8.04 5.48 1.18
CA TYR A 258 8.31 6.13 2.45
C TYR A 258 7.13 5.92 3.39
N VAL A 259 7.40 5.66 4.67
CA VAL A 259 6.33 5.45 5.66
C VAL A 259 6.62 6.23 6.94
N HIS A 260 5.66 7.04 7.38
CA HIS A 260 5.70 7.76 8.66
C HIS A 260 4.69 7.19 9.64
N SER A 261 5.12 7.02 10.89
CA SER A 261 4.31 6.32 11.90
C SER A 261 3.15 7.17 12.43
N LYS A 262 1.94 6.61 12.44
CA LYS A 262 0.77 7.19 13.13
C LYS A 262 1.05 7.42 14.61
N LEU A 263 1.68 6.46 15.29
CA LEU A 263 1.99 6.51 16.73
C LEU A 263 2.86 7.71 17.10
N SER A 264 3.68 8.18 16.15
CA SER A 264 4.51 9.38 16.31
C SER A 264 3.79 10.69 15.96
N GLY A 265 2.51 10.65 15.58
CA GLY A 265 1.81 11.78 14.96
C GLY A 265 2.41 12.14 13.60
N TYR A 266 2.88 11.16 12.84
CA TYR A 266 3.58 11.31 11.56
C TYR A 266 4.90 12.10 11.62
N GLN A 267 5.52 12.17 12.79
CA GLN A 267 6.78 12.86 13.00
C GLN A 267 8.02 11.98 12.79
N ARG A 268 7.86 10.65 12.84
CA ARG A 268 8.94 9.68 12.66
C ARG A 268 8.76 8.87 11.38
N ARG A 269 9.76 8.93 10.50
CA ARG A 269 9.90 7.97 9.41
C ARG A 269 10.31 6.60 9.93
N ILE A 270 9.55 5.59 9.58
CA ILE A 270 9.79 4.19 9.95
C ILE A 270 10.28 3.35 8.77
N PHE A 271 10.04 3.80 7.54
CA PHE A 271 10.59 3.16 6.34
C PHE A 271 10.97 4.18 5.26
N GLN A 272 12.02 3.86 4.52
CA GLN A 272 12.41 4.49 3.26
C GLN A 272 13.20 3.49 2.43
N GLY A 273 12.80 3.24 1.18
CA GLY A 273 13.53 2.36 0.27
C GLY A 273 13.08 2.50 -1.17
N GLY A 274 13.98 2.16 -2.11
CA GLY A 274 13.61 1.92 -3.50
C GLY A 274 13.02 0.52 -3.69
N SER A 275 12.48 0.24 -4.87
CA SER A 275 11.93 -1.07 -5.24
C SER A 275 12.60 -1.67 -6.47
N ALA A 276 12.17 -2.86 -6.86
CA ALA A 276 12.55 -3.53 -8.10
C ALA A 276 11.96 -2.87 -9.36
N PHE A 277 11.11 -1.85 -9.21
CA PHE A 277 10.48 -1.15 -10.32
C PHE A 277 11.28 0.09 -10.70
N ALA A 278 11.54 0.24 -12.00
CA ALA A 278 12.01 1.52 -12.53
C ALA A 278 10.91 2.58 -12.38
N GLN A 279 11.31 3.85 -12.38
CA GLN A 279 10.36 4.96 -12.35
C GLN A 279 9.37 4.87 -13.52
N GLU A 280 8.07 4.79 -13.22
CA GLU A 280 6.99 4.68 -14.21
C GLU A 280 5.67 5.27 -13.70
N THR A 281 4.97 6.05 -14.54
CA THR A 281 3.82 6.90 -14.16
C THR A 281 2.55 6.60 -14.98
N ASN A 282 2.49 5.41 -15.57
CA ASN A 282 1.44 4.95 -16.47
C ASN A 282 0.50 3.93 -15.81
N GLY A 283 0.35 4.06 -14.49
CA GLY A 283 -0.43 3.18 -13.65
C GLY A 283 -0.71 3.80 -12.28
N VAL A 284 -1.29 3.00 -11.38
CA VAL A 284 -1.48 3.37 -9.97
C VAL A 284 -0.71 2.44 -9.05
N TRP A 285 -0.20 3.00 -7.95
CA TRP A 285 0.58 2.27 -6.94
C TRP A 285 -0.18 2.17 -5.63
N SER A 286 -0.04 1.03 -4.93
CA SER A 286 -0.57 0.85 -3.59
C SER A 286 0.26 -0.13 -2.77
N LEU A 287 0.04 -0.19 -1.45
CA LEU A 287 0.59 -1.22 -0.57
C LEU A 287 -0.53 -2.12 -0.07
N ILE A 288 -0.44 -3.43 -0.35
CA ILE A 288 -1.46 -4.43 0.03
C ILE A 288 -0.73 -5.73 0.38
N ASP A 289 -1.17 -6.43 1.41
CA ASP A 289 -0.73 -7.80 1.69
C ASP A 289 -1.30 -8.74 0.62
N TYR A 290 -0.59 -8.88 -0.51
CA TYR A 290 -1.09 -9.59 -1.69
C TYR A 290 -0.98 -11.11 -1.49
N ASN A 291 0.10 -11.56 -0.86
CA ASN A 291 0.41 -12.98 -0.68
C ASN A 291 -0.12 -13.56 0.66
N ARG A 292 -0.71 -12.71 1.53
CA ARG A 292 -1.26 -13.05 2.86
C ARG A 292 -0.20 -13.49 3.87
N ASP A 293 0.99 -12.91 3.80
CA ASP A 293 2.06 -13.17 4.77
C ASP A 293 2.07 -12.17 5.94
N GLY A 294 1.14 -11.20 5.94
CA GLY A 294 1.01 -10.16 6.95
C GLY A 294 1.95 -8.97 6.73
N ILE A 295 2.68 -8.93 5.61
CA ILE A 295 3.55 -7.83 5.21
C ILE A 295 2.93 -7.16 3.97
N LEU A 296 2.90 -5.84 3.96
CA LEU A 296 2.35 -5.12 2.81
C LEU A 296 3.34 -5.17 1.63
N ASP A 297 2.88 -5.70 0.50
CA ASP A 297 3.60 -5.76 -0.76
C ASP A 297 3.39 -4.48 -1.58
N LEU A 298 4.39 -4.11 -2.39
CA LEU A 298 4.25 -3.00 -3.34
C LEU A 298 3.54 -3.51 -4.60
N THR A 299 2.36 -2.97 -4.85
CA THR A 299 1.53 -3.35 -6.00
C THR A 299 1.43 -2.23 -7.01
N TYR A 300 1.29 -2.60 -8.28
CA TYR A 300 1.20 -1.68 -9.40
C TYR A 300 0.18 -2.18 -10.42
N ILE A 301 -0.83 -1.35 -10.70
CA ILE A 301 -1.76 -1.57 -11.79
C ILE A 301 -1.33 -0.69 -12.95
N LYS A 302 -0.72 -1.29 -13.96
CA LYS A 302 -0.28 -0.61 -15.18
C LYS A 302 -1.39 -0.65 -16.21
N TYR A 303 -2.00 0.48 -16.53
CA TYR A 303 -3.15 0.54 -17.44
C TYR A 303 -2.87 1.31 -18.74
N LEU A 304 -1.67 1.87 -18.91
CA LEU A 304 -1.22 2.52 -20.14
C LEU A 304 0.18 2.00 -20.54
N SER A 305 0.45 1.92 -21.84
CA SER A 305 1.76 1.48 -22.38
C SER A 305 2.23 0.13 -21.78
N THR A 306 1.30 -0.82 -21.71
CA THR A 306 1.54 -2.16 -21.16
C THR A 306 2.18 -3.08 -22.20
N GLY A 307 2.94 -4.08 -21.74
CA GLY A 307 3.56 -5.10 -22.58
C GLY A 307 2.55 -6.10 -23.14
N THR A 308 1.49 -6.41 -22.39
CA THR A 308 0.44 -7.37 -22.79
C THR A 308 -0.63 -6.78 -23.70
N ARG A 309 -0.66 -5.44 -23.88
CA ARG A 309 -1.79 -4.68 -24.48
C ARG A 309 -3.10 -4.75 -23.68
N THR A 310 -3.06 -5.32 -22.49
CA THR A 310 -4.14 -5.31 -21.48
C THR A 310 -3.65 -4.57 -20.24
N THR A 311 -4.53 -4.18 -19.32
CA THR A 311 -4.08 -3.71 -18.00
C THR A 311 -3.31 -4.83 -17.30
N GLU A 312 -2.15 -4.51 -16.72
CA GLU A 312 -1.29 -5.46 -16.02
C GLU A 312 -1.31 -5.21 -14.51
N VAL A 313 -1.17 -6.29 -13.74
CA VAL A 313 -0.95 -6.24 -12.29
C VAL A 313 0.43 -6.78 -12.00
N HIS A 314 1.19 -6.00 -11.23
CA HIS A 314 2.53 -6.33 -10.80
C HIS A 314 2.65 -6.23 -9.29
N VAL A 315 3.46 -7.10 -8.69
CA VAL A 315 3.68 -7.13 -7.23
C VAL A 315 5.15 -7.38 -6.92
N ALA A 316 5.71 -6.62 -5.99
CA ALA A 316 6.99 -6.92 -5.35
C ALA A 316 6.79 -7.14 -3.84
N ALA A 317 7.35 -8.24 -3.34
CA ALA A 317 7.22 -8.68 -1.95
C ALA A 317 7.76 -7.63 -0.97
N GLY A 318 7.05 -7.40 0.14
CA GLY A 318 7.45 -6.50 1.23
C GLY A 318 8.60 -6.98 2.12
#